data_AF-A0A842J8J7-F1
#
_entry.id   AF-A0A842J8J7-F1
#
_cell.length_a   1.000
_cell.length_b   1.000
_cell.length_c   1.000
_cell.angle_alpha   90.00
_cell.angle_beta   90.00
_cell.angle_gamma   90.00
#
_symmetry.space_group_name_H-M   'P 1'
#
loop_
_entity.id
_entity.type
_entity.pdbx_description
1 polymer ?
#
loop_
_entity_poly.entity_id
_entity_poly.type
_entity_poly.pdbx_seq_one_letter_code
_entity_poly.pdbx_strand_id
1 'polypeptide(L)'
;MTKVDITAQAETDGSLHAVEQRTFDFNGDFTAVWWTFSGLPANAELKVNSMRMAQVDASGNVTGEWETLPSVPFVLSWRDSGGPGTDAYSIDLPKNTVYAFFNVSDEKAVIELDYTVVNGVQAYKDVGEVTWKYVADQWEEASENVTMTLALPVPQGADVVPGENVRAWGHGPLDGSLSINADGSITYTVPRVNAGQYAEARVVFPVEWLTNLSPEAAKLHSNVTHLDQVLTEEAAWADKANRDRVLSLAFIIGCGVVCVLLIAWALWSYFRFGKEHEPDFTEEYWRDVPDPSVHPAVIGRLWRWDRESQDDFTATLMHLSHVGAIRIDRGSYEKPKKFGGTETVEDYYLTRVPAVADTMTNPIDTQTLGLLFGTIAGGRDSLWFGTIQQYGKDHPDDFVSSMKGWQGILSAETNRCDFFEAKGKRYQGYLVALAIVVALAGVGIGVMTENFIPLVFMLPTAIALGVIGNYMPRRSVAGNNLVAKCKALRNWLRDFSSLDERPPTDVKVWGEFMVYAYVFGIAKQVMHELQTRVPELFEPDAGMAYGYGYVPWWFWYAPTHGASGAIMPSASDLLNTSVTNTMNTAQAAISGASGNFSSGGGFGGGFSGGGGGGFGGGGGAR
;
A
#
# COMPACT_ATOMS: atom_id res chain seq x y z
N MET A 1 23.12 23.57 9.73
CA MET A 1 22.15 23.68 10.84
C MET A 1 22.51 24.91 11.64
N THR A 2 21.56 25.78 11.97
CA THR A 2 21.88 27.15 12.42
C THR A 2 21.46 27.36 13.88
N LYS A 3 22.41 27.44 14.83
CA LYS A 3 22.07 27.81 16.22
C LYS A 3 21.76 29.31 16.26
N VAL A 4 20.71 29.71 16.99
CA VAL A 4 20.30 31.11 17.13
C VAL A 4 20.17 31.49 18.60
N ASP A 5 20.87 32.53 19.03
CA ASP A 5 20.88 33.05 20.40
C ASP A 5 20.74 34.57 20.36
N ILE A 6 19.71 35.11 21.03
CA ILE A 6 19.31 36.53 20.88
C ILE A 6 19.07 37.16 22.25
N THR A 7 19.78 38.24 22.54
CA THR A 7 19.52 39.10 23.70
C THR A 7 19.01 40.45 23.22
N ALA A 8 17.84 40.87 23.69
CA ALA A 8 17.21 42.13 23.32
C ALA A 8 16.78 42.94 24.55
N GLN A 9 16.71 44.26 24.38
CA GLN A 9 16.28 45.20 25.40
C GLN A 9 15.32 46.21 24.77
N ALA A 10 14.10 46.30 25.31
CA ALA A 10 13.17 47.38 25.01
C ALA A 10 13.59 48.59 25.85
N GLU A 11 13.97 49.68 25.18
CA GLU A 11 14.54 50.86 25.84
C GLU A 11 13.47 51.88 26.24
N THR A 12 13.81 52.70 27.24
CA THR A 12 12.92 53.76 27.74
C THR A 12 12.55 54.82 26.69
N ASP A 13 13.28 54.92 25.58
CA ASP A 13 13.01 55.85 24.47
C ASP A 13 12.10 55.27 23.38
N GLY A 14 11.69 54.00 23.51
CA GLY A 14 10.89 53.27 22.53
C GLY A 14 11.68 52.52 21.47
N SER A 15 13.02 52.53 21.52
CA SER A 15 13.83 51.67 20.65
C SER A 15 13.89 50.23 21.17
N LEU A 16 14.10 49.27 20.26
CA LEU A 16 14.42 47.89 20.58
C LEU A 16 15.88 47.63 20.20
N HIS A 17 16.75 47.48 21.19
CA HIS A 17 18.13 47.05 21.02
C HIS A 17 18.18 45.52 20.94
N ALA A 18 18.97 44.95 20.04
CA ALA A 18 19.10 43.50 19.87
C ALA A 18 20.52 43.10 19.47
N VAL A 19 21.05 42.07 20.13
CA VAL A 19 22.29 41.38 19.80
C VAL A 19 21.92 39.94 19.43
N GLU A 20 22.14 39.59 18.17
CA GLU A 20 21.73 38.33 17.56
C GLU A 20 22.94 37.54 17.10
N GLN A 21 23.23 36.42 17.78
CA GLN A 21 24.26 35.47 17.39
C GLN A 21 23.65 34.32 16.57
N ARG A 22 24.17 34.08 15.37
CA ARG A 22 23.86 32.89 14.57
C ARG A 22 25.11 32.09 14.28
N THR A 23 25.14 30.84 14.73
CA THR A 23 26.19 29.87 14.39
C THR A 23 25.79 29.12 13.14
N PHE A 24 26.56 29.29 12.08
CA PHE A 24 26.36 28.62 10.80
C PHE A 24 27.26 27.38 10.66
N ASP A 25 26.93 26.55 9.68
CA ASP A 25 27.57 25.26 9.41
C ASP A 25 27.69 25.14 7.89
N PHE A 26 28.78 25.70 7.35
CA PHE A 26 28.95 25.90 5.91
C PHE A 26 29.56 24.65 5.26
N ASN A 27 29.08 24.32 4.05
CA ASN A 27 29.45 23.12 3.30
C ASN A 27 29.46 23.47 1.81
N GLY A 28 30.66 23.57 1.24
CA GLY A 28 30.96 24.39 0.07
C GLY A 28 31.54 25.77 0.45
N ASP A 29 31.84 26.57 -0.57
CA ASP A 29 32.37 27.94 -0.46
C ASP A 29 31.22 28.96 -0.31
N PHE A 30 31.29 29.82 0.71
CA PHE A 30 30.33 30.88 0.99
C PHE A 30 31.00 32.26 1.08
N THR A 31 30.29 33.27 0.57
CA THR A 31 30.71 34.67 0.45
C THR A 31 29.82 35.66 1.19
N ALA A 32 28.57 35.29 1.54
CA ALA A 32 27.69 36.18 2.30
C ALA A 32 26.60 35.46 3.10
N VAL A 33 26.16 36.13 4.17
CA VAL A 33 24.88 35.89 4.87
C VAL A 33 24.13 37.23 4.96
N TRP A 34 22.79 37.21 4.96
CA TRP A 34 22.01 38.44 5.09
C TRP A 34 20.78 38.33 6.00
N TRP A 35 20.33 39.48 6.53
CA TRP A 35 19.12 39.65 7.32
C TRP A 35 18.25 40.73 6.68
N THR A 36 17.05 40.38 6.20
CA THR A 36 16.07 41.31 5.61
C THR A 36 14.99 41.62 6.63
N PHE A 37 14.96 42.86 7.13
CA PHE A 37 14.03 43.31 8.15
C PHE A 37 12.68 43.73 7.54
N SER A 38 11.81 42.74 7.42
CA SER A 38 10.42 42.89 6.95
C SER A 38 9.49 43.43 8.05
N GLY A 39 8.36 44.00 7.67
CA GLY A 39 7.23 44.30 8.59
C GLY A 39 7.44 45.42 9.62
N LEU A 40 8.54 46.18 9.56
CA LEU A 40 8.84 47.28 10.50
C LEU A 40 7.65 48.25 10.68
N PRO A 41 7.36 48.74 11.91
CA PRO A 41 6.37 49.78 12.15
C PRO A 41 6.58 51.01 11.26
N ALA A 42 5.50 51.70 10.88
CA ALA A 42 5.55 52.79 9.89
C ALA A 42 6.37 54.04 10.33
N ASN A 43 6.74 54.13 11.61
CA ASN A 43 7.61 55.15 12.19
C ASN A 43 8.99 54.60 12.61
N ALA A 44 9.30 53.33 12.33
CA ALA A 44 10.52 52.67 12.79
C ALA A 44 11.65 52.71 11.76
N GLU A 45 12.89 52.71 12.24
CA GLU A 45 14.11 52.72 11.42
C GLU A 45 15.10 51.66 11.93
N LEU A 46 15.70 50.90 11.01
CA LEU A 46 16.75 49.94 11.32
C LEU A 46 18.12 50.63 11.35
N LYS A 47 18.78 50.59 12.49
CA LYS A 47 20.17 51.03 12.69
C LYS A 47 21.03 49.83 13.08
N VAL A 48 22.03 49.47 12.27
CA VAL A 48 23.09 48.53 12.70
C VAL A 48 24.11 49.32 13.52
N ASN A 49 24.51 48.77 14.67
CA ASN A 49 25.53 49.34 15.54
C ASN A 49 26.90 48.71 15.23
N SER A 50 26.96 47.38 15.20
CA SER A 50 28.17 46.62 14.87
C SER A 50 27.85 45.23 14.31
N MET A 51 28.84 44.61 13.69
CA MET A 51 28.79 43.20 13.27
C MET A 51 30.17 42.59 13.43
N ARG A 52 30.24 41.35 13.93
CA ARG A 52 31.50 40.62 14.12
C ARG A 52 31.33 39.12 13.89
N MET A 53 32.42 38.44 13.55
CA MET A 53 32.45 37.01 13.25
C MET A 53 33.54 36.31 14.07
N ALA A 54 33.37 35.02 14.37
CA ALA A 54 34.40 34.17 14.94
C ALA A 54 34.22 32.70 14.52
N GLN A 55 35.31 31.94 14.42
CA GLN A 55 35.27 30.50 14.20
C GLN A 55 34.82 29.75 15.47
N VAL A 56 34.13 28.61 15.30
CA VAL A 56 33.65 27.77 16.42
C VAL A 56 34.07 26.30 16.29
N ASP A 57 34.06 25.58 17.41
CA ASP A 57 34.23 24.12 17.42
C ASP A 57 32.95 23.36 17.00
N ALA A 58 33.05 22.04 16.91
CA ALA A 58 31.93 21.17 16.56
C ALA A 58 30.75 21.21 17.57
N SER A 59 30.94 21.79 18.76
CA SER A 59 29.92 22.00 19.80
C SER A 59 29.31 23.41 19.77
N GLY A 60 29.84 24.31 18.94
CA GLY A 60 29.43 25.72 18.87
C GLY A 60 30.17 26.67 19.84
N ASN A 61 31.27 26.23 20.47
CA ASN A 61 32.09 27.12 21.30
C ASN A 61 33.03 27.95 20.42
N VAL A 62 33.17 29.25 20.69
CA VAL A 62 34.14 30.11 19.97
C VAL A 62 35.58 29.64 20.21
N THR A 63 36.33 29.42 19.13
CA THR A 63 37.73 28.96 19.13
C THR A 63 38.71 29.98 18.57
N GLY A 64 38.26 30.93 17.75
CA GLY A 64 39.05 32.07 17.27
C GLY A 64 38.95 33.30 18.17
N GLU A 65 39.62 34.39 17.77
CA GLU A 65 39.28 35.73 18.26
C GLU A 65 38.04 36.27 17.51
N TRP A 66 37.40 37.31 18.04
CA TRP A 66 36.26 37.96 17.40
C TRP A 66 36.74 39.05 16.43
N GLU A 67 36.54 38.83 15.14
CA GLU A 67 36.88 39.79 14.08
C GLU A 67 35.70 40.73 13.83
N THR A 68 35.91 42.04 14.00
CA THR A 68 34.88 43.06 13.76
C THR A 68 34.85 43.43 12.28
N LEU A 69 33.70 43.21 11.63
CA LEU A 69 33.55 43.50 10.21
C LEU A 69 33.46 45.02 9.98
N PRO A 70 34.24 45.61 9.06
CA PRO A 70 34.13 47.03 8.73
C PRO A 70 32.83 47.32 7.99
N SER A 71 32.17 48.43 8.34
CA SER A 71 31.01 48.92 7.60
C SER A 71 31.44 49.55 6.27
N VAL A 72 30.82 49.15 5.15
CA VAL A 72 31.07 49.71 3.82
C VAL A 72 29.76 50.15 3.13
N PRO A 73 29.77 51.22 2.31
CA PRO A 73 28.60 51.64 1.56
C PRO A 73 28.11 50.54 0.60
N PHE A 74 26.82 50.22 0.63
CA PHE A 74 26.24 49.17 -0.20
C PHE A 74 26.26 49.51 -1.70
N VAL A 75 26.70 48.57 -2.53
CA VAL A 75 26.64 48.67 -4.00
C VAL A 75 25.61 47.68 -4.54
N LEU A 76 24.68 48.16 -5.36
CA LEU A 76 23.51 47.39 -5.82
C LEU A 76 23.85 46.03 -6.47
N SER A 77 24.99 45.90 -7.15
CA SER A 77 25.43 44.64 -7.76
C SER A 77 25.81 43.56 -6.74
N TRP A 78 26.13 43.93 -5.50
CA TRP A 78 26.44 42.97 -4.43
C TRP A 78 25.22 42.17 -3.97
N ARG A 79 24.01 42.48 -4.44
CA ARG A 79 22.86 41.55 -4.33
C ARG A 79 23.13 40.23 -5.04
N ASP A 80 23.89 40.26 -6.13
CA ASP A 80 24.14 39.12 -7.02
C ASP A 80 25.63 38.69 -7.03
N SER A 81 26.57 39.61 -6.75
CA SER A 81 28.00 39.46 -7.10
C SER A 81 28.97 39.14 -5.94
N GLY A 82 28.55 38.39 -4.92
CA GLY A 82 29.43 37.96 -3.81
C GLY A 82 29.71 39.02 -2.74
N GLY A 83 30.12 40.24 -3.11
CA GLY A 83 30.37 41.35 -2.18
C GLY A 83 31.49 42.30 -2.64
N PRO A 84 32.12 43.06 -1.72
CA PRO A 84 33.28 43.91 -2.00
C PRO A 84 34.58 43.14 -2.27
N GLY A 85 34.62 41.82 -2.02
CA GLY A 85 35.84 41.01 -2.13
C GLY A 85 36.75 41.07 -0.90
N THR A 86 36.27 41.64 0.19
CA THR A 86 36.92 41.68 1.51
C THR A 86 35.87 41.54 2.60
N ASP A 87 36.25 40.98 3.74
CA ASP A 87 35.36 40.76 4.87
C ASP A 87 34.85 42.10 5.44
N ALA A 88 33.52 42.28 5.47
CA ALA A 88 32.85 43.56 5.69
C ALA A 88 31.35 43.38 5.95
N TYR A 89 30.65 44.42 6.40
CA TYR A 89 29.19 44.46 6.40
C TYR A 89 28.62 45.71 5.70
N SER A 90 27.39 45.64 5.22
CA SER A 90 26.72 46.75 4.52
C SER A 90 25.19 46.68 4.65
N ILE A 91 24.50 47.78 4.33
CA ILE A 91 23.05 47.90 4.49
C ILE A 91 22.38 48.37 3.19
N ASP A 92 21.52 47.53 2.62
CA ASP A 92 20.62 47.83 1.52
C ASP A 92 19.34 48.50 2.06
N LEU A 93 19.46 49.76 2.44
CA LEU A 93 18.37 50.55 3.08
C LEU A 93 17.02 50.47 2.33
N PRO A 94 16.94 50.50 0.97
CA PRO A 94 15.68 50.32 0.24
C PRO A 94 14.98 48.96 0.43
N LYS A 95 15.65 47.96 1.02
CA LYS A 95 15.08 46.66 1.40
C LYS A 95 15.09 46.40 2.92
N ASN A 96 15.74 47.26 3.71
CA ASN A 96 16.18 46.96 5.07
C ASN A 96 16.97 45.65 5.17
N THR A 97 17.82 45.33 4.19
CA THR A 97 18.66 44.12 4.21
C THR A 97 20.08 44.45 4.69
N VAL A 98 20.52 43.83 5.78
CA VAL A 98 21.91 43.87 6.25
C VAL A 98 22.64 42.67 5.64
N TYR A 99 23.79 42.90 5.02
CA TYR A 99 24.65 41.86 4.46
C TYR A 99 25.95 41.77 5.26
N ALA A 100 26.29 40.55 5.72
CA ALA A 100 27.64 40.15 6.07
C ALA A 100 28.33 39.62 4.81
N PHE A 101 29.57 40.05 4.56
CA PHE A 101 30.44 39.53 3.51
C PHE A 101 31.72 38.98 4.13
N PHE A 102 32.18 37.84 3.64
CA PHE A 102 33.35 37.10 4.12
C PHE A 102 33.82 36.13 3.03
N ASN A 103 34.79 35.27 3.31
CA ASN A 103 35.08 34.08 2.48
C ASN A 103 35.31 32.88 3.41
N VAL A 104 34.39 31.91 3.39
CA VAL A 104 34.31 30.81 4.38
C VAL A 104 34.01 29.50 3.64
N SER A 105 34.78 28.44 3.90
CA SER A 105 34.70 27.17 3.14
C SER A 105 34.77 25.96 4.08
N ASP A 106 33.75 25.08 4.02
CA ASP A 106 33.67 23.81 4.77
C ASP A 106 33.91 23.91 6.30
N GLU A 107 33.50 25.02 6.93
CA GLU A 107 33.74 25.30 8.36
C GLU A 107 32.54 25.93 9.09
N LYS A 108 32.68 26.15 10.40
CA LYS A 108 31.62 26.72 11.26
C LYS A 108 32.03 28.06 11.85
N ALA A 109 31.31 29.11 11.48
CA ALA A 109 31.47 30.44 12.06
C ALA A 109 30.20 30.90 12.77
N VAL A 110 30.37 31.66 13.86
CA VAL A 110 29.30 32.46 14.46
C VAL A 110 29.41 33.90 13.96
N ILE A 111 28.29 34.46 13.52
CA ILE A 111 28.15 35.89 13.21
C ILE A 111 27.27 36.50 14.31
N GLU A 112 27.73 37.59 14.90
CA GLU A 112 26.95 38.45 15.79
C GLU A 112 26.57 39.73 15.06
N LEU A 113 25.26 40.02 15.03
CA LEU A 113 24.67 41.26 14.53
C LEU A 113 24.10 42.05 15.71
N ASP A 114 24.66 43.22 15.96
CA ASP A 114 24.23 44.18 16.99
C ASP A 114 23.52 45.36 16.31
N TYR A 115 22.24 45.53 16.64
CA TYR A 115 21.33 46.46 15.98
C TYR A 115 20.32 47.11 16.93
N THR A 116 19.69 48.16 16.44
CA THR A 116 18.64 48.90 17.12
C THR A 116 17.53 49.21 16.13
N VAL A 117 16.32 48.77 16.44
CA VAL A 117 15.12 49.24 15.74
C VAL A 117 14.61 50.46 16.51
N VAL A 118 14.88 51.65 15.97
CA VAL A 118 14.35 52.91 16.50
C VAL A 118 12.83 52.88 16.38
N ASN A 119 12.10 53.23 17.44
CA ASN A 119 10.65 53.02 17.56
C ASN A 119 10.22 51.54 17.36
N GLY A 120 11.09 50.57 17.68
CA GLY A 120 10.75 49.14 17.68
C GLY A 120 9.74 48.74 18.75
N VAL A 121 9.59 49.55 19.80
CA VAL A 121 8.50 49.49 20.79
C VAL A 121 7.44 50.52 20.40
N GLN A 122 6.17 50.12 20.37
CA GLN A 122 5.05 51.01 20.03
C GLN A 122 4.30 51.44 21.31
N ALA A 123 4.23 52.75 21.55
CA ALA A 123 3.61 53.34 22.73
C ALA A 123 2.14 53.72 22.47
N TYR A 124 1.22 52.89 22.96
CA TYR A 124 -0.23 53.14 22.95
C TYR A 124 -0.66 53.96 24.18
N LYS A 125 -1.95 54.22 24.33
CA LYS A 125 -2.49 55.01 25.46
C LYS A 125 -2.36 54.31 26.82
N ASP A 126 -2.31 52.98 26.81
CA ASP A 126 -2.43 52.08 27.96
C ASP A 126 -1.31 51.04 28.07
N VAL A 127 -0.61 50.71 26.98
CA VAL A 127 0.50 49.75 26.95
C VAL A 127 1.62 50.17 25.98
N GLY A 128 2.85 49.76 26.29
CA GLY A 128 3.89 49.56 25.28
C GLY A 128 3.75 48.16 24.67
N GLU A 129 3.82 48.04 23.34
CA GLU A 129 3.84 46.75 22.62
C GLU A 129 5.19 46.51 21.92
N VAL A 130 5.67 45.27 21.95
CA VAL A 130 6.73 44.74 21.06
C VAL A 130 6.17 43.54 20.31
N THR A 131 6.16 43.59 18.97
CA THR A 131 5.65 42.50 18.10
C THR A 131 6.70 42.16 17.05
N TRP A 132 7.47 41.09 17.29
CA TRP A 132 8.76 40.83 16.62
C TRP A 132 8.98 39.35 16.28
N LYS A 133 9.15 39.06 14.99
CA LYS A 133 9.65 37.81 14.41
C LYS A 133 11.17 37.71 14.57
N TYR A 134 11.62 37.30 15.75
CA TYR A 134 13.03 37.05 16.06
C TYR A 134 13.63 35.89 15.24
N VAL A 135 12.78 35.03 14.66
CA VAL A 135 13.09 34.27 13.43
C VAL A 135 11.96 34.49 12.44
N ALA A 136 12.23 35.12 11.29
CA ALA A 136 11.20 35.38 10.27
C ALA A 136 11.05 34.23 9.25
N ASP A 137 9.92 34.20 8.54
CA ASP A 137 9.56 33.16 7.57
C ASP A 137 10.38 33.18 6.27
N GLN A 138 11.26 34.17 6.08
CA GLN A 138 12.15 34.24 4.91
C GLN A 138 13.52 33.59 5.15
N TRP A 139 13.70 32.82 6.23
CA TRP A 139 14.89 31.96 6.37
C TRP A 139 14.81 30.75 5.43
N GLU A 140 15.77 30.64 4.51
CA GLU A 140 15.86 29.56 3.51
C GLU A 140 16.29 28.21 4.13
N GLU A 141 16.93 28.26 5.30
CA GLU A 141 17.41 27.10 6.06
C GLU A 141 16.87 27.07 7.49
N ALA A 142 16.82 25.87 8.09
CA ALA A 142 16.23 25.69 9.41
C ALA A 142 17.10 26.27 10.54
N SER A 143 16.46 27.02 11.44
CA SER A 143 17.05 27.49 12.70
C SER A 143 16.79 26.47 13.81
N GLU A 144 17.78 26.19 14.65
CA GLU A 144 17.74 25.15 15.69
C GLU A 144 18.21 25.70 17.04
N ASN A 145 17.71 25.11 18.14
CA ASN A 145 18.00 25.51 19.51
C ASN A 145 17.85 27.03 19.75
N VAL A 146 16.79 27.61 19.15
CA VAL A 146 16.56 29.05 19.11
C VAL A 146 16.22 29.55 20.50
N THR A 147 16.98 30.52 21.01
CA THR A 147 16.69 31.22 22.26
C THR A 147 16.62 32.72 22.00
N MET A 148 15.61 33.39 22.57
CA MET A 148 15.50 34.84 22.57
C MET A 148 15.11 35.31 23.97
N THR A 149 15.85 36.27 24.55
CA THR A 149 15.48 36.90 25.82
C THR A 149 15.32 38.40 25.62
N LEU A 150 14.11 38.91 25.90
CA LEU A 150 13.76 40.33 25.85
C LEU A 150 13.71 40.90 27.27
N ALA A 151 14.59 41.85 27.59
CA ALA A 151 14.50 42.67 28.80
C ALA A 151 13.54 43.84 28.60
N LEU A 152 12.63 44.06 29.55
CA LEU A 152 11.75 45.24 29.60
C LEU A 152 12.37 46.37 30.43
N PRO A 153 12.01 47.65 30.18
CA PRO A 153 12.58 48.81 30.87
C PRO A 153 11.93 49.04 32.25
N VAL A 154 11.97 48.03 33.12
CA VAL A 154 11.29 48.04 34.42
C VAL A 154 11.83 49.16 35.33
N PRO A 155 10.99 50.11 35.79
CA PRO A 155 11.41 51.16 36.72
C PRO A 155 11.86 50.60 38.07
N GLN A 156 12.84 51.24 38.70
CA GLN A 156 13.37 50.80 39.99
C GLN A 156 12.27 50.72 41.06
N GLY A 157 11.98 49.51 41.54
CA GLY A 157 10.96 49.26 42.55
C GLY A 157 9.54 49.05 42.02
N ALA A 158 9.37 48.87 40.71
CA ALA A 158 8.14 48.33 40.13
C ALA A 158 8.17 46.79 40.14
N ASP A 159 7.05 46.15 40.50
CA ASP A 159 6.89 44.70 40.45
C ASP A 159 6.49 44.22 39.04
N VAL A 160 7.03 43.09 38.61
CA VAL A 160 6.64 42.40 37.37
C VAL A 160 5.64 41.29 37.72
N VAL A 161 4.41 41.40 37.23
CA VAL A 161 3.29 40.49 37.53
C VAL A 161 2.77 39.86 36.24
N PRO A 162 3.25 38.65 35.88
CA PRO A 162 2.83 37.94 34.68
C PRO A 162 1.30 37.75 34.62
N GLY A 163 0.69 38.17 33.52
CA GLY A 163 -0.76 38.07 33.31
C GLY A 163 -1.56 39.27 33.83
N GLU A 164 -0.97 40.17 34.64
CA GLU A 164 -1.62 41.40 35.14
C GLU A 164 -1.06 42.67 34.51
N ASN A 165 0.22 42.98 34.69
CA ASN A 165 0.86 44.18 34.13
C ASN A 165 1.77 43.87 32.93
N VAL A 166 2.41 42.70 32.89
CA VAL A 166 3.17 42.20 31.74
C VAL A 166 2.50 40.95 31.17
N ARG A 167 2.30 40.91 29.84
CA ARG A 167 1.77 39.74 29.12
C ARG A 167 2.64 39.46 27.90
N ALA A 168 2.83 38.18 27.60
CA ALA A 168 3.67 37.71 26.51
C ALA A 168 3.00 36.52 25.81
N TRP A 169 3.00 36.54 24.49
CA TRP A 169 2.54 35.47 23.60
C TRP A 169 3.67 35.10 22.64
N GLY A 170 3.63 33.87 22.12
CA GLY A 170 4.61 33.35 21.18
C GLY A 170 3.91 32.59 20.06
N HIS A 171 4.18 32.97 18.81
CA HIS A 171 3.56 32.39 17.62
C HIS A 171 4.63 31.74 16.75
N GLY A 172 4.48 30.44 16.46
CA GLY A 172 5.50 29.65 15.76
C GLY A 172 5.32 28.13 15.97
N PRO A 173 6.41 27.35 15.99
CA PRO A 173 6.38 25.90 16.23
C PRO A 173 5.71 25.50 17.56
N LEU A 174 4.99 24.37 17.53
CA LEU A 174 4.15 23.90 18.64
C LEU A 174 4.92 23.36 19.86
N ASP A 175 6.22 23.17 19.72
CA ASP A 175 7.18 22.74 20.74
C ASP A 175 7.96 23.91 21.37
N GLY A 176 7.66 25.15 20.98
CA GLY A 176 8.17 26.35 21.61
C GLY A 176 7.61 26.59 23.02
N SER A 177 8.37 27.30 23.85
CA SER A 177 8.01 27.71 25.21
C SER A 177 8.37 29.17 25.47
N LEU A 178 7.72 29.78 26.47
CA LEU A 178 8.04 31.13 26.96
C LEU A 178 7.92 31.21 28.48
N SER A 179 8.68 32.12 29.09
CA SER A 179 8.66 32.43 30.52
C SER A 179 8.90 33.91 30.78
N ILE A 180 8.05 34.53 31.60
CA ILE A 180 8.23 35.90 32.10
C ILE A 180 8.88 35.82 33.49
N ASN A 181 10.04 36.46 33.64
CA ASN A 181 10.84 36.45 34.87
C ASN A 181 10.54 37.68 35.74
N ALA A 182 10.83 37.57 37.04
CA ALA A 182 10.54 38.62 38.03
C ALA A 182 11.40 39.90 37.88
N ASP A 183 12.47 39.85 37.08
CA ASP A 183 13.32 40.99 36.73
C ASP A 183 12.83 41.76 35.48
N GLY A 184 11.77 41.28 34.83
CA GLY A 184 11.25 41.85 33.59
C GLY A 184 11.89 41.30 32.32
N SER A 185 12.76 40.30 32.42
CA SER A 185 13.20 39.53 31.25
C SER A 185 12.14 38.50 30.83
N ILE A 186 12.00 38.29 29.53
CA ILE A 186 11.07 37.34 28.93
C ILE A 186 11.86 36.44 28.00
N THR A 187 12.02 35.18 28.38
CA THR A 187 12.77 34.18 27.60
C THR A 187 11.81 33.33 26.79
N TYR A 188 12.09 33.22 25.49
CA TYR A 188 11.48 32.32 24.53
C TYR A 188 12.49 31.26 24.12
N THR A 189 12.05 30.01 23.97
CA THR A 189 12.88 28.90 23.49
C THR A 189 12.12 28.06 22.49
N VAL A 190 12.69 27.81 21.32
CA VAL A 190 12.09 27.00 20.25
C VAL A 190 13.12 25.97 19.75
N PRO A 191 12.87 24.66 19.91
CA PRO A 191 13.85 23.62 19.52
C PRO A 191 14.22 23.67 18.03
N ARG A 192 13.24 23.92 17.15
CA ARG A 192 13.46 24.02 15.69
C ARG A 192 12.42 24.93 15.04
N VAL A 193 12.87 25.90 14.25
CA VAL A 193 12.07 26.66 13.28
C VAL A 193 12.50 26.19 11.89
N ASN A 194 11.61 25.54 11.13
CA ASN A 194 11.98 25.05 9.79
C ASN A 194 12.03 26.21 8.78
N ALA A 195 12.71 26.00 7.65
CA ALA A 195 12.66 26.93 6.53
C ALA A 195 11.21 27.24 6.12
N GLY A 196 10.91 28.51 5.87
CA GLY A 196 9.53 28.97 5.61
C GLY A 196 8.61 29.04 6.83
N GLN A 197 9.11 28.78 8.05
CA GLN A 197 8.39 29.02 9.31
C GLN A 197 9.00 30.21 10.06
N TYR A 198 8.21 30.80 10.96
CA TYR A 198 8.63 31.91 11.81
C TYR A 198 8.51 31.56 13.30
N ALA A 199 9.20 32.33 14.13
CA ALA A 199 8.98 32.44 15.57
C ALA A 199 8.86 33.93 15.93
N GLU A 200 7.67 34.30 16.42
CA GLU A 200 7.24 35.67 16.72
C GLU A 200 6.94 35.81 18.21
N ALA A 201 7.42 36.88 18.82
CA ALA A 201 7.07 37.31 20.17
C ALA A 201 6.11 38.50 20.09
N ARG A 202 5.03 38.45 20.86
CA ARG A 202 4.16 39.62 21.11
C ARG A 202 4.14 39.88 22.61
N VAL A 203 4.52 41.08 23.03
CA VAL A 203 4.66 41.45 24.45
C VAL A 203 3.98 42.80 24.68
N VAL A 204 3.18 42.89 25.75
CA VAL A 204 2.64 44.16 26.26
C VAL A 204 3.01 44.39 27.72
N PHE A 205 3.31 45.64 28.05
CA PHE A 205 3.71 46.10 29.38
C PHE A 205 3.24 47.55 29.63
N PRO A 206 3.33 48.09 30.86
CA PRO A 206 2.83 49.45 31.16
C PRO A 206 3.58 50.52 30.37
N VAL A 207 2.85 51.41 29.68
CA VAL A 207 3.45 52.45 28.83
C VAL A 207 4.29 53.46 29.65
N GLU A 208 3.99 53.61 30.94
CA GLU A 208 4.71 54.47 31.87
C GLU A 208 6.18 54.09 32.07
N TRP A 209 6.59 52.88 31.64
CA TRP A 209 7.98 52.44 31.65
C TRP A 209 8.82 53.09 30.52
N LEU A 210 8.17 53.59 29.46
CA LEU A 210 8.79 54.27 28.32
C LEU A 210 9.01 55.77 28.61
N THR A 211 9.86 56.03 29.61
CA THR A 211 10.05 57.36 30.23
C THR A 211 10.74 58.43 29.36
N ASN A 212 11.36 58.05 28.24
CA ASN A 212 12.20 58.93 27.40
C ASN A 212 11.74 59.01 25.92
N LEU A 213 10.49 58.64 25.61
CA LEU A 213 9.93 58.67 24.26
C LEU A 213 10.09 60.01 23.55
N SER A 214 10.32 59.96 22.22
CA SER A 214 10.23 61.16 21.37
C SER A 214 8.81 61.75 21.36
N PRO A 215 8.64 63.08 21.20
CA PRO A 215 7.33 63.73 21.13
C PRO A 215 6.43 63.16 20.01
N GLU A 216 7.05 62.71 18.92
CA GLU A 216 6.40 62.08 17.77
C GLU A 216 5.89 60.67 18.13
N ALA A 217 6.75 59.81 18.70
CA ALA A 217 6.38 58.45 19.11
C ALA A 217 5.32 58.45 20.23
N ALA A 218 5.53 59.25 21.28
CA ALA A 218 4.59 59.40 22.39
C ALA A 218 3.20 59.90 21.96
N LYS A 219 3.11 60.60 20.82
CA LYS A 219 1.85 61.13 20.28
C LYS A 219 1.15 60.18 19.33
N LEU A 220 1.89 59.30 18.63
CA LEU A 220 1.40 58.50 17.48
C LEU A 220 0.15 57.67 17.81
N HIS A 221 0.15 56.98 18.95
CA HIS A 221 -0.96 56.14 19.40
C HIS A 221 -1.58 56.58 20.75
N SER A 222 -1.28 57.80 21.21
CA SER A 222 -1.73 58.36 22.51
C SER A 222 -3.24 58.38 22.77
N ASN A 223 -4.06 58.23 21.73
CA ASN A 223 -5.53 58.18 21.83
C ASN A 223 -6.11 56.77 21.65
N VAL A 224 -5.27 55.77 21.37
CA VAL A 224 -5.68 54.38 21.10
C VAL A 224 -5.47 53.55 22.36
N THR A 225 -6.56 53.13 23.00
CA THR A 225 -6.53 52.04 24.00
C THR A 225 -6.34 50.73 23.23
N HIS A 226 -5.35 49.90 23.60
CA HIS A 226 -4.92 48.76 22.79
C HIS A 226 -4.93 47.41 23.54
N LEU A 227 -4.82 47.37 24.87
CA LEU A 227 -4.74 46.11 25.62
C LEU A 227 -5.96 45.19 25.36
N ASP A 228 -7.17 45.73 25.38
CA ASP A 228 -8.40 44.97 25.10
C ASP A 228 -8.44 44.42 23.66
N GLN A 229 -7.79 45.11 22.71
CA GLN A 229 -7.67 44.63 21.33
C GLN A 229 -6.73 43.42 21.26
N VAL A 230 -5.52 43.54 21.85
CA VAL A 230 -4.54 42.44 21.93
C VAL A 230 -5.17 41.20 22.58
N LEU A 231 -5.83 41.37 23.72
CA LEU A 231 -6.52 40.29 24.43
C LEU A 231 -7.62 39.63 23.58
N THR A 232 -8.34 40.40 22.76
CA THR A 232 -9.40 39.88 21.88
C THR A 232 -8.82 39.10 20.68
N GLU A 233 -7.73 39.60 20.08
CA GLU A 233 -7.03 38.94 18.96
C GLU A 233 -6.45 37.60 19.39
N GLU A 234 -5.69 37.59 20.48
CA GLU A 234 -5.03 36.39 21.03
C GLU A 234 -6.03 35.34 21.50
N ALA A 235 -7.13 35.75 22.14
CA ALA A 235 -8.23 34.84 22.52
C ALA A 235 -8.90 34.20 21.28
N ALA A 236 -9.16 34.99 20.23
CA ALA A 236 -9.77 34.48 19.00
C ALA A 236 -8.85 33.48 18.25
N TRP A 237 -7.53 33.68 18.30
CA TRP A 237 -6.55 32.73 17.77
C TRP A 237 -6.48 31.45 18.59
N ALA A 238 -6.46 31.54 19.93
CA ALA A 238 -6.49 30.39 20.83
C ALA A 238 -7.76 29.54 20.66
N ASP A 239 -8.94 30.18 20.61
CA ASP A 239 -10.22 29.49 20.39
C ASP A 239 -10.30 28.81 19.03
N LYS A 240 -9.77 29.45 17.97
CA LYS A 240 -9.66 28.83 16.64
C LYS A 240 -8.76 27.58 16.70
N ALA A 241 -7.55 27.70 17.22
CA ALA A 241 -6.61 26.58 17.33
C ALA A 241 -7.17 25.42 18.17
N ASN A 242 -7.87 25.72 19.26
CA ASN A 242 -8.52 24.72 20.09
C ASN A 242 -9.68 24.01 19.36
N ARG A 243 -10.57 24.77 18.69
CA ARG A 243 -11.66 24.19 17.89
C ARG A 243 -11.13 23.31 16.76
N ASP A 244 -10.10 23.75 16.05
CA ASP A 244 -9.56 23.03 14.91
C ASP A 244 -8.86 21.72 15.37
N ARG A 245 -8.21 21.72 16.55
CA ARG A 245 -7.74 20.49 17.24
C ARG A 245 -8.89 19.54 17.60
N VAL A 246 -9.98 20.05 18.19
CA VAL A 246 -11.16 19.25 18.58
C VAL A 246 -11.84 18.63 17.35
N LEU A 247 -11.97 19.38 16.25
CA LEU A 247 -12.54 18.87 14.99
C LEU A 247 -11.65 17.78 14.37
N SER A 248 -10.33 17.97 14.37
CA SER A 248 -9.37 16.96 13.88
C SER A 248 -9.45 15.66 14.71
N LEU A 249 -9.49 15.76 16.04
CA LEU A 249 -9.66 14.60 16.92
C LEU A 249 -11.01 13.89 16.71
N ALA A 250 -12.10 14.66 16.61
CA ALA A 250 -13.43 14.11 16.35
C ALA A 250 -13.51 13.39 14.99
N PHE A 251 -12.83 13.91 13.95
CA PHE A 251 -12.72 13.27 12.64
C PHE A 251 -11.96 11.93 12.72
N ILE A 252 -10.79 11.89 13.39
CA ILE A 252 -10.01 10.66 13.59
C ILE A 252 -10.83 9.61 14.34
N ILE A 253 -11.53 9.99 15.41
CA ILE A 253 -12.42 9.10 16.16
C ILE A 253 -13.58 8.61 15.27
N GLY A 254 -14.16 9.50 14.44
CA GLY A 254 -15.19 9.15 13.46
C GLY A 254 -14.73 8.09 12.46
N CYS A 255 -13.53 8.24 11.89
CA CYS A 255 -12.92 7.22 11.02
C CYS A 255 -12.76 5.87 11.74
N GLY A 256 -12.29 5.88 13.00
CA GLY A 256 -12.15 4.67 13.82
C GLY A 256 -13.49 3.98 14.10
N VAL A 257 -14.53 4.74 14.48
CA VAL A 257 -15.88 4.21 14.72
C VAL A 257 -16.48 3.60 13.45
N VAL A 258 -16.35 4.28 12.29
CA VAL A 258 -16.81 3.73 11.01
C VAL A 258 -16.08 2.41 10.70
N CYS A 259 -14.76 2.34 10.89
CA CYS A 259 -13.99 1.11 10.69
C CYS A 259 -14.51 -0.06 11.55
N VAL A 260 -14.78 0.17 12.84
CA VAL A 260 -15.35 -0.84 13.75
C VAL A 260 -16.74 -1.30 13.29
N LEU A 261 -17.60 -0.38 12.84
CA LEU A 261 -18.93 -0.72 12.31
C LEU A 261 -18.86 -1.54 11.02
N LEU A 262 -17.91 -1.25 10.12
CA LEU A 262 -17.70 -2.04 8.90
C LEU A 262 -17.21 -3.46 9.22
N ILE A 263 -16.29 -3.62 10.19
CA ILE A 263 -15.84 -4.95 10.64
C ILE A 263 -16.99 -5.73 11.28
N ALA A 264 -17.79 -5.09 12.15
CA ALA A 264 -18.96 -5.73 12.75
C ALA A 264 -20.00 -6.19 11.70
N TRP A 265 -20.26 -5.37 10.67
CA TRP A 265 -21.13 -5.72 9.56
C TRP A 265 -20.57 -6.86 8.69
N ALA A 266 -19.25 -6.89 8.47
CA ALA A 266 -18.59 -7.97 7.73
C ALA A 266 -18.65 -9.30 8.48
N LEU A 267 -18.38 -9.29 9.80
CA LEU A 267 -18.51 -10.47 10.66
C LEU A 267 -19.95 -10.98 10.72
N TRP A 268 -20.92 -10.08 10.88
CA TRP A 268 -22.35 -10.44 10.81
C TRP A 268 -22.71 -11.07 9.45
N SER A 269 -22.23 -10.47 8.35
CA SER A 269 -22.45 -10.99 6.99
C SER A 269 -21.85 -12.38 6.82
N TYR A 270 -20.64 -12.62 7.34
CA TYR A 270 -19.99 -13.92 7.34
C TYR A 270 -20.80 -14.96 8.13
N PHE A 271 -21.15 -14.70 9.39
CA PHE A 271 -21.94 -15.66 10.18
C PHE A 271 -23.34 -15.91 9.58
N ARG A 272 -23.92 -14.93 8.87
CA ARG A 272 -25.26 -15.04 8.29
C ARG A 272 -25.32 -15.66 6.89
N PHE A 273 -24.29 -15.46 6.06
CA PHE A 273 -24.28 -15.80 4.62
C PHE A 273 -22.99 -16.47 4.12
N GLY A 274 -21.91 -16.52 4.92
CA GLY A 274 -20.59 -17.07 4.55
C GLY A 274 -20.19 -18.36 5.28
N LYS A 275 -20.60 -18.57 6.54
CA LYS A 275 -20.43 -19.86 7.22
C LYS A 275 -21.13 -20.95 6.39
N GLU A 276 -20.42 -22.06 6.11
CA GLU A 276 -21.02 -23.27 5.55
C GLU A 276 -22.11 -23.82 6.49
N HIS A 277 -23.07 -24.51 5.89
CA HIS A 277 -24.08 -25.27 6.64
C HIS A 277 -23.44 -26.48 7.31
N GLU A 278 -24.08 -27.01 8.35
CA GLU A 278 -23.75 -28.34 8.88
C GLU A 278 -24.41 -29.40 7.96
N PRO A 279 -23.71 -30.48 7.57
CA PRO A 279 -24.26 -31.48 6.66
C PRO A 279 -25.17 -32.48 7.39
N ASP A 280 -26.25 -32.90 6.74
CA ASP A 280 -27.15 -33.95 7.24
C ASP A 280 -26.47 -35.33 7.26
N PHE A 281 -25.51 -35.55 6.36
CA PHE A 281 -24.71 -36.77 6.30
C PHE A 281 -23.40 -36.59 7.11
N THR A 282 -23.22 -37.42 8.13
CA THR A 282 -22.13 -37.29 9.13
C THR A 282 -21.30 -38.58 9.31
N GLU A 283 -21.56 -39.63 8.53
CA GLU A 283 -20.81 -40.90 8.60
C GLU A 283 -19.39 -40.74 8.01
N GLU A 284 -18.42 -41.48 8.55
CA GLU A 284 -17.01 -41.38 8.16
C GLU A 284 -16.69 -42.02 6.79
N TYR A 285 -17.51 -43.00 6.37
CA TYR A 285 -17.32 -43.82 5.18
C TYR A 285 -18.60 -43.88 4.33
N TRP A 286 -18.45 -43.81 3.01
CA TRP A 286 -19.53 -44.01 2.03
C TRP A 286 -19.02 -44.96 0.93
N ARG A 287 -19.86 -45.89 0.47
CA ARG A 287 -19.43 -47.08 -0.30
C ARG A 287 -20.16 -47.23 -1.64
N ASP A 288 -20.67 -46.11 -2.13
CA ASP A 288 -21.42 -45.96 -3.36
C ASP A 288 -20.97 -44.64 -4.00
N VAL A 289 -21.39 -44.35 -5.23
CA VAL A 289 -21.12 -43.04 -5.83
C VAL A 289 -21.82 -41.92 -5.02
N PRO A 290 -21.32 -40.67 -5.01
CA PRO A 290 -21.90 -39.63 -4.17
C PRO A 290 -23.33 -39.26 -4.58
N ASP A 291 -23.56 -39.17 -5.89
CA ASP A 291 -24.87 -39.05 -6.55
C ASP A 291 -24.76 -39.56 -8.01
N PRO A 292 -25.46 -40.64 -8.41
CA PRO A 292 -25.38 -41.19 -9.77
C PRO A 292 -25.90 -40.25 -10.87
N SER A 293 -26.64 -39.20 -10.53
CA SER A 293 -27.20 -38.24 -11.50
C SER A 293 -26.24 -37.08 -11.83
N VAL A 294 -25.15 -36.93 -11.08
CA VAL A 294 -24.21 -35.81 -11.21
C VAL A 294 -22.92 -36.26 -11.87
N HIS A 295 -22.61 -35.72 -13.04
CA HIS A 295 -21.43 -36.09 -13.82
C HIS A 295 -20.11 -35.90 -13.03
N PRO A 296 -19.13 -36.83 -13.10
CA PRO A 296 -17.93 -36.78 -12.23
C PRO A 296 -17.10 -35.49 -12.32
N ALA A 297 -17.07 -34.82 -13.48
CA ALA A 297 -16.41 -33.51 -13.61
C ALA A 297 -17.14 -32.38 -12.82
N VAL A 298 -18.46 -32.45 -12.69
CA VAL A 298 -19.26 -31.52 -11.87
C VAL A 298 -19.01 -31.76 -10.38
N ILE A 299 -18.88 -33.02 -9.97
CA ILE A 299 -18.38 -33.38 -8.63
C ILE A 299 -16.96 -32.82 -8.41
N GLY A 300 -16.11 -32.82 -9.44
CA GLY A 300 -14.80 -32.18 -9.44
C GLY A 300 -14.83 -30.67 -9.20
N ARG A 301 -15.72 -29.93 -9.88
CA ARG A 301 -15.95 -28.50 -9.60
C ARG A 301 -16.45 -28.27 -8.18
N LEU A 302 -17.40 -29.07 -7.70
CA LEU A 302 -17.92 -28.99 -6.33
C LEU A 302 -16.82 -29.22 -5.27
N TRP A 303 -15.96 -30.21 -5.50
CA TRP A 303 -14.79 -30.52 -4.67
C TRP A 303 -13.77 -29.36 -4.66
N ARG A 304 -13.45 -28.82 -5.85
CA ARG A 304 -12.49 -27.71 -6.06
C ARG A 304 -13.03 -26.31 -5.79
N TRP A 305 -14.23 -26.16 -5.21
CA TRP A 305 -14.89 -24.88 -4.96
C TRP A 305 -15.10 -24.04 -6.24
N ASP A 306 -15.83 -24.59 -7.22
CA ASP A 306 -16.18 -23.96 -8.51
C ASP A 306 -14.99 -23.78 -9.49
N ARG A 307 -13.75 -23.93 -9.01
CA ARG A 307 -12.51 -23.71 -9.78
C ARG A 307 -12.34 -24.72 -10.92
N GLU A 308 -11.96 -24.19 -12.08
CA GLU A 308 -11.65 -24.96 -13.29
C GLU A 308 -10.33 -25.73 -13.14
N SER A 309 -10.25 -26.91 -13.76
CA SER A 309 -8.98 -27.63 -13.95
C SER A 309 -8.96 -28.39 -15.28
N GLN A 310 -7.76 -28.72 -15.78
CA GLN A 310 -7.60 -29.68 -16.89
C GLN A 310 -7.93 -31.13 -16.44
N ASP A 311 -7.94 -31.37 -15.12
CA ASP A 311 -8.45 -32.62 -14.52
C ASP A 311 -9.93 -32.83 -14.82
N ASP A 312 -10.70 -31.76 -15.05
CA ASP A 312 -12.13 -31.84 -15.40
C ASP A 312 -12.32 -32.61 -16.72
N PHE A 313 -11.50 -32.30 -17.73
CA PHE A 313 -11.52 -32.98 -19.03
C PHE A 313 -11.02 -34.43 -18.90
N THR A 314 -9.94 -34.65 -18.14
CA THR A 314 -9.39 -36.00 -17.91
C THR A 314 -10.37 -36.93 -17.18
N ALA A 315 -11.06 -36.43 -16.15
CA ALA A 315 -12.10 -37.18 -15.43
C ALA A 315 -13.31 -37.49 -16.34
N THR A 316 -13.64 -36.61 -17.29
CA THR A 316 -14.68 -36.85 -18.30
C THR A 316 -14.29 -37.98 -19.26
N LEU A 317 -13.04 -38.02 -19.73
CA LEU A 317 -12.56 -39.15 -20.55
C LEU A 317 -12.52 -40.47 -19.77
N MET A 318 -12.18 -40.44 -18.47
CA MET A 318 -12.29 -41.63 -17.61
C MET A 318 -13.73 -42.11 -17.47
N HIS A 319 -14.69 -41.20 -17.28
CA HIS A 319 -16.12 -41.54 -17.25
C HIS A 319 -16.59 -42.16 -18.57
N LEU A 320 -16.31 -41.51 -19.71
CA LEU A 320 -16.60 -42.01 -21.05
C LEU A 320 -15.95 -43.37 -21.34
N SER A 321 -14.76 -43.62 -20.77
CA SER A 321 -14.05 -44.90 -20.89
C SER A 321 -14.63 -45.99 -19.98
N HIS A 322 -15.18 -45.63 -18.82
CA HIS A 322 -15.86 -46.55 -17.91
C HIS A 322 -17.23 -46.99 -18.47
N VAL A 323 -18.05 -46.03 -18.95
CA VAL A 323 -19.36 -46.34 -19.56
C VAL A 323 -19.24 -46.99 -20.95
N GLY A 324 -18.04 -47.03 -21.53
CA GLY A 324 -17.75 -47.72 -22.80
C GLY A 324 -18.06 -46.91 -24.07
N ALA A 325 -18.26 -45.59 -23.97
CA ALA A 325 -18.42 -44.71 -25.13
C ALA A 325 -17.10 -44.49 -25.90
N ILE A 326 -15.97 -44.57 -25.19
CA ILE A 326 -14.63 -44.63 -25.78
C ILE A 326 -13.88 -45.85 -25.23
N ARG A 327 -13.01 -46.42 -26.06
CA ARG A 327 -11.96 -47.35 -25.64
C ARG A 327 -10.63 -46.61 -25.69
N ILE A 328 -9.73 -46.91 -24.75
CA ILE A 328 -8.32 -46.54 -24.86
C ILE A 328 -7.52 -47.77 -25.32
N ASP A 329 -6.60 -47.55 -26.24
CA ASP A 329 -5.66 -48.52 -26.79
C ASP A 329 -4.23 -47.93 -26.71
N ARG A 330 -3.21 -48.79 -26.72
CA ARG A 330 -1.79 -48.36 -26.77
C ARG A 330 -1.15 -48.73 -28.12
N GLY A 331 -0.15 -47.96 -28.53
CA GLY A 331 0.67 -48.30 -29.69
C GLY A 331 1.86 -47.37 -29.85
N SER A 332 2.51 -47.44 -31.01
CA SER A 332 3.62 -46.55 -31.34
C SER A 332 3.58 -46.12 -32.80
N TYR A 333 4.18 -44.96 -33.08
CA TYR A 333 4.28 -44.39 -34.42
C TYR A 333 5.61 -43.68 -34.65
N GLU A 334 6.10 -43.69 -35.89
CA GLU A 334 7.33 -43.00 -36.28
C GLU A 334 7.10 -41.51 -36.52
N LYS A 335 7.98 -40.67 -35.97
CA LYS A 335 7.91 -39.21 -36.07
C LYS A 335 9.27 -38.62 -36.49
N PRO A 336 9.33 -37.65 -37.42
CA PRO A 336 10.60 -37.10 -37.90
C PRO A 336 11.30 -36.23 -36.84
N LYS A 337 12.62 -36.39 -36.71
CA LYS A 337 13.48 -35.60 -35.81
C LYS A 337 13.92 -34.29 -36.46
N LYS A 338 14.10 -33.23 -35.67
CA LYS A 338 14.56 -31.89 -36.12
C LYS A 338 15.91 -31.88 -36.87
N PHE A 339 16.74 -32.90 -36.70
CA PHE A 339 18.06 -33.05 -37.34
C PHE A 339 18.18 -34.32 -38.19
N GLY A 340 17.05 -34.81 -38.72
CA GLY A 340 17.01 -35.98 -39.60
C GLY A 340 16.85 -37.33 -38.88
N GLY A 341 16.39 -38.32 -39.63
CA GLY A 341 15.93 -39.61 -39.09
C GLY A 341 14.57 -39.51 -38.39
N THR A 342 14.10 -40.64 -37.87
CA THR A 342 12.83 -40.75 -37.14
C THR A 342 13.05 -41.11 -35.66
N GLU A 343 11.98 -40.96 -34.88
CA GLU A 343 11.85 -41.39 -33.49
C GLU A 343 10.56 -42.22 -33.36
N THR A 344 10.67 -43.42 -32.79
CA THR A 344 9.51 -44.21 -32.37
C THR A 344 8.91 -43.54 -31.15
N VAL A 345 7.69 -43.01 -31.28
CA VAL A 345 6.91 -42.48 -30.17
C VAL A 345 5.95 -43.55 -29.70
N GLU A 346 6.04 -43.94 -28.43
CA GLU A 346 5.02 -44.75 -27.76
C GLU A 346 3.94 -43.80 -27.23
N ASP A 347 2.66 -44.07 -27.52
CA ASP A 347 1.53 -43.20 -27.15
C ASP A 347 0.24 -44.00 -26.95
N TYR A 348 -0.75 -43.37 -26.32
CA TYR A 348 -2.11 -43.90 -26.26
C TYR A 348 -2.98 -43.31 -27.38
N TYR A 349 -3.94 -44.08 -27.85
CA TYR A 349 -5.01 -43.60 -28.72
C TYR A 349 -6.38 -43.94 -28.15
N LEU A 350 -7.35 -43.10 -28.50
CA LEU A 350 -8.75 -43.29 -28.18
C LEU A 350 -9.46 -43.79 -29.43
N THR A 351 -10.31 -44.80 -29.27
CA THR A 351 -11.27 -45.25 -30.28
C THR A 351 -12.69 -44.98 -29.78
N ARG A 352 -13.49 -44.26 -30.58
CA ARG A 352 -14.93 -44.09 -30.35
C ARG A 352 -15.63 -45.43 -30.47
N VAL A 353 -16.66 -45.65 -29.65
CA VAL A 353 -17.53 -46.84 -29.73
C VAL A 353 -18.93 -46.36 -30.10
N PRO A 354 -19.28 -46.23 -31.41
CA PRO A 354 -20.53 -45.61 -31.85
C PRO A 354 -21.79 -46.13 -31.16
N ALA A 355 -21.89 -47.46 -30.99
CA ALA A 355 -23.03 -48.13 -30.34
C ALA A 355 -23.33 -47.68 -28.88
N VAL A 356 -22.40 -46.97 -28.23
CA VAL A 356 -22.56 -46.37 -26.89
C VAL A 356 -22.38 -44.84 -26.93
N ALA A 357 -21.44 -44.34 -27.73
CA ALA A 357 -21.17 -42.92 -27.91
C ALA A 357 -22.37 -42.16 -28.53
N ASP A 358 -23.12 -42.80 -29.42
CA ASP A 358 -24.34 -42.22 -30.03
C ASP A 358 -25.58 -42.31 -29.12
N THR A 359 -25.49 -42.98 -27.95
CA THR A 359 -26.55 -42.99 -26.93
C THR A 359 -26.35 -41.97 -25.81
N MET A 360 -25.22 -41.25 -25.80
CA MET A 360 -24.91 -40.27 -24.75
C MET A 360 -25.73 -38.98 -24.92
N THR A 361 -26.46 -38.60 -23.87
CA THR A 361 -27.35 -37.43 -23.86
C THR A 361 -26.88 -36.29 -22.95
N ASN A 362 -25.83 -36.51 -22.14
CA ASN A 362 -25.28 -35.48 -21.26
C ASN A 362 -24.54 -34.40 -22.09
N PRO A 363 -24.76 -33.09 -21.84
CA PRO A 363 -24.08 -32.01 -22.54
C PRO A 363 -22.54 -32.07 -22.45
N ILE A 364 -21.99 -32.51 -21.32
CA ILE A 364 -20.53 -32.59 -21.10
C ILE A 364 -19.96 -33.73 -21.97
N ASP A 365 -20.58 -34.90 -21.93
CA ASP A 365 -20.14 -36.08 -22.70
C ASP A 365 -20.26 -35.85 -24.22
N THR A 366 -21.38 -35.30 -24.67
CA THR A 366 -21.60 -35.00 -26.10
C THR A 366 -20.63 -33.93 -26.61
N GLN A 367 -20.37 -32.86 -25.84
CA GLN A 367 -19.37 -31.85 -26.19
C GLN A 367 -17.93 -32.42 -26.18
N THR A 368 -17.63 -33.37 -25.29
CA THR A 368 -16.32 -34.06 -25.24
C THR A 368 -16.12 -34.95 -26.48
N LEU A 369 -17.11 -35.78 -26.81
CA LEU A 369 -17.09 -36.64 -27.99
C LEU A 369 -17.02 -35.82 -29.29
N GLY A 370 -17.74 -34.71 -29.36
CA GLY A 370 -17.71 -33.76 -30.49
C GLY A 370 -16.35 -33.08 -30.65
N LEU A 371 -15.75 -32.58 -29.57
CA LEU A 371 -14.41 -31.98 -29.60
C LEU A 371 -13.33 -32.99 -30.00
N LEU A 372 -13.37 -34.19 -29.43
CA LEU A 372 -12.39 -35.25 -29.71
C LEU A 372 -12.52 -35.77 -31.15
N PHE A 373 -13.66 -36.36 -31.52
CA PHE A 373 -13.79 -37.10 -32.77
C PHE A 373 -14.32 -36.25 -33.94
N GLY A 374 -15.14 -35.24 -33.65
CA GLY A 374 -15.57 -34.26 -34.65
C GLY A 374 -14.43 -33.30 -35.00
N THR A 375 -14.04 -32.43 -34.06
CA THR A 375 -13.08 -31.35 -34.30
C THR A 375 -11.64 -31.84 -34.43
N ILE A 376 -11.07 -32.49 -33.41
CA ILE A 376 -9.63 -32.83 -33.38
C ILE A 376 -9.30 -33.99 -34.31
N ALA A 377 -10.13 -35.05 -34.34
CA ALA A 377 -9.90 -36.18 -35.24
C ALA A 377 -10.35 -35.90 -36.69
N GLY A 378 -11.17 -34.88 -36.95
CA GLY A 378 -11.69 -34.56 -38.28
C GLY A 378 -12.73 -35.58 -38.78
N GLY A 379 -13.63 -36.03 -37.90
CA GLY A 379 -14.68 -37.02 -38.22
C GLY A 379 -14.21 -38.48 -38.23
N ARG A 380 -13.01 -38.78 -37.72
CA ARG A 380 -12.50 -40.16 -37.57
C ARG A 380 -12.85 -40.72 -36.20
N ASP A 381 -13.28 -41.99 -36.14
CA ASP A 381 -13.53 -42.73 -34.89
C ASP A 381 -12.27 -43.05 -34.06
N SER A 382 -11.08 -42.53 -34.39
CA SER A 382 -9.87 -42.73 -33.57
C SER A 382 -8.84 -41.60 -33.68
N LEU A 383 -8.15 -41.31 -32.57
CA LEU A 383 -7.12 -40.26 -32.46
C LEU A 383 -6.05 -40.61 -31.40
N TRP A 384 -4.80 -40.21 -31.65
CA TRP A 384 -3.70 -40.32 -30.68
C TRP A 384 -3.68 -39.12 -29.71
N PHE A 385 -3.16 -39.25 -28.49
CA PHE A 385 -2.97 -38.09 -27.62
C PHE A 385 -2.02 -37.06 -28.26
N GLY A 386 -1.00 -37.51 -28.98
CA GLY A 386 -0.16 -36.67 -29.84
C GLY A 386 -0.93 -35.89 -30.92
N THR A 387 -2.11 -36.35 -31.34
CA THR A 387 -3.00 -35.62 -32.29
C THR A 387 -3.62 -34.40 -31.63
N ILE A 388 -4.01 -34.49 -30.34
CA ILE A 388 -4.50 -33.34 -29.55
C ILE A 388 -3.39 -32.28 -29.46
N GLN A 389 -2.16 -32.71 -29.16
CA GLN A 389 -1.01 -31.82 -29.04
C GLN A 389 -0.56 -31.21 -30.37
N GLN A 390 -0.86 -31.85 -31.50
CA GLN A 390 -0.57 -31.31 -32.82
C GLN A 390 -1.65 -30.30 -33.24
N TYR A 391 -2.93 -30.66 -33.10
CA TYR A 391 -4.05 -29.79 -33.41
C TYR A 391 -3.97 -28.43 -32.70
N GLY A 392 -3.70 -28.40 -31.39
CA GLY A 392 -3.59 -27.13 -30.65
C GLY A 392 -2.29 -26.33 -30.89
N LYS A 393 -1.35 -26.82 -31.71
CA LYS A 393 -0.23 -26.02 -32.25
C LYS A 393 -0.56 -25.43 -33.61
N ASP A 394 -1.23 -26.21 -34.44
CA ASP A 394 -1.60 -25.83 -35.82
C ASP A 394 -2.83 -24.90 -35.82
N HIS A 395 -3.72 -25.04 -34.82
CA HIS A 395 -4.96 -24.30 -34.63
C HIS A 395 -5.08 -23.76 -33.18
N PRO A 396 -4.20 -22.85 -32.73
CA PRO A 396 -4.14 -22.41 -31.33
C PRO A 396 -5.42 -21.70 -30.88
N ASP A 397 -5.97 -20.79 -31.69
CA ASP A 397 -7.21 -20.07 -31.39
C ASP A 397 -8.43 -21.00 -31.33
N ASP A 398 -8.59 -21.90 -32.30
CA ASP A 398 -9.71 -22.85 -32.33
C ASP A 398 -9.65 -23.82 -31.15
N PHE A 399 -8.45 -24.29 -30.76
CA PHE A 399 -8.26 -25.16 -29.61
C PHE A 399 -8.57 -24.44 -28.29
N VAL A 400 -8.03 -23.22 -28.09
CA VAL A 400 -8.29 -22.42 -26.88
C VAL A 400 -9.77 -22.02 -26.78
N SER A 401 -10.38 -21.67 -27.90
CA SER A 401 -11.81 -21.36 -28.01
C SER A 401 -12.68 -22.58 -27.68
N SER A 402 -12.37 -23.74 -28.28
CA SER A 402 -13.11 -24.99 -28.06
C SER A 402 -13.00 -25.50 -26.63
N MET A 403 -11.80 -25.42 -26.01
CA MET A 403 -11.60 -25.80 -24.61
C MET A 403 -12.30 -24.82 -23.65
N LYS A 404 -12.31 -23.52 -23.94
CA LYS A 404 -13.13 -22.54 -23.19
C LYS A 404 -14.62 -22.80 -23.33
N GLY A 405 -15.09 -23.16 -24.53
CA GLY A 405 -16.48 -23.56 -24.77
C GLY A 405 -16.87 -24.80 -23.97
N TRP A 406 -15.99 -25.81 -23.95
CA TRP A 406 -16.16 -27.02 -23.14
C TRP A 406 -16.23 -26.72 -21.64
N GLN A 407 -15.29 -25.92 -21.10
CA GLN A 407 -15.34 -25.49 -19.69
C GLN A 407 -16.58 -24.63 -19.38
N GLY A 408 -17.09 -23.89 -20.38
CA GLY A 408 -18.35 -23.17 -20.30
C GLY A 408 -19.59 -24.07 -20.18
N ILE A 409 -19.63 -25.21 -20.90
CA ILE A 409 -20.68 -26.22 -20.75
C ILE A 409 -20.60 -26.88 -19.38
N LEU A 410 -19.42 -27.30 -18.93
CA LEU A 410 -19.23 -27.85 -17.57
C LEU A 410 -19.66 -26.85 -16.49
N SER A 411 -19.33 -25.57 -16.67
CA SER A 411 -19.78 -24.50 -15.76
C SER A 411 -21.29 -24.31 -15.81
N ALA A 412 -21.95 -24.43 -16.97
CA ALA A 412 -23.39 -24.35 -17.09
C ALA A 412 -24.11 -25.49 -16.34
N GLU A 413 -23.65 -26.74 -16.49
CA GLU A 413 -24.20 -27.87 -15.72
C GLU A 413 -23.90 -27.75 -14.22
N THR A 414 -22.70 -27.30 -13.84
CA THR A 414 -22.35 -27.06 -12.42
C THR A 414 -23.24 -25.99 -11.77
N ASN A 415 -23.61 -24.94 -12.51
CA ASN A 415 -24.55 -23.92 -12.03
C ASN A 415 -25.99 -24.45 -11.97
N ARG A 416 -26.42 -25.35 -12.87
CA ARG A 416 -27.75 -25.99 -12.81
C ARG A 416 -27.98 -26.84 -11.56
N CYS A 417 -26.91 -27.31 -10.91
CA CYS A 417 -26.97 -28.04 -9.65
C CYS A 417 -27.15 -27.15 -8.41
N ASP A 418 -27.09 -25.82 -8.53
CA ASP A 418 -27.25 -24.85 -7.42
C ASP A 418 -26.38 -25.15 -6.18
N PHE A 419 -25.18 -25.72 -6.39
CA PHE A 419 -24.30 -26.18 -5.30
C PHE A 419 -23.65 -25.06 -4.48
N PHE A 420 -23.70 -23.81 -4.93
CA PHE A 420 -23.09 -22.65 -4.26
C PHE A 420 -24.10 -21.50 -4.10
N GLU A 421 -24.19 -20.91 -2.92
CA GLU A 421 -25.16 -19.84 -2.68
C GLU A 421 -24.72 -18.51 -3.30
N ALA A 422 -25.46 -18.05 -4.32
CA ALA A 422 -25.27 -16.75 -4.96
C ALA A 422 -25.29 -15.55 -3.97
N LYS A 423 -25.90 -15.68 -2.79
CA LYS A 423 -25.86 -14.66 -1.73
C LYS A 423 -24.45 -14.47 -1.17
N GLY A 424 -23.72 -15.56 -0.87
CA GLY A 424 -22.33 -15.49 -0.41
C GLY A 424 -21.42 -14.82 -1.45
N LYS A 425 -21.54 -15.25 -2.72
CA LYS A 425 -20.78 -14.69 -3.86
C LYS A 425 -21.08 -13.18 -4.11
N ARG A 426 -22.31 -12.71 -3.81
CA ARG A 426 -22.64 -11.26 -3.83
C ARG A 426 -22.02 -10.48 -2.67
N TYR A 427 -22.10 -10.99 -1.44
CA TYR A 427 -21.48 -10.35 -0.27
C TYR A 427 -19.95 -10.36 -0.32
N GLN A 428 -19.32 -11.37 -0.93
CA GLN A 428 -17.90 -11.33 -1.32
C GLN A 428 -17.59 -10.08 -2.15
N GLY A 429 -18.36 -9.87 -3.23
CA GLY A 429 -18.19 -8.71 -4.11
C GLY A 429 -18.35 -7.37 -3.36
N TYR A 430 -19.35 -7.25 -2.50
CA TYR A 430 -19.55 -6.06 -1.67
C TYR A 430 -18.40 -5.81 -0.69
N LEU A 431 -17.88 -6.84 0.00
CA LEU A 431 -16.78 -6.70 0.95
C LEU A 431 -15.44 -6.40 0.26
N VAL A 432 -15.16 -7.00 -0.89
CA VAL A 432 -13.94 -6.71 -1.67
C VAL A 432 -14.00 -5.30 -2.27
N ALA A 433 -15.14 -4.88 -2.82
CA ALA A 433 -15.31 -3.51 -3.30
C ALA A 433 -15.17 -2.49 -2.16
N LEU A 434 -15.77 -2.75 -1.00
CA LEU A 434 -15.67 -1.90 0.17
C LEU A 434 -14.24 -1.85 0.74
N ALA A 435 -13.50 -2.97 0.74
CA ALA A 435 -12.09 -2.99 1.12
C ALA A 435 -11.25 -2.04 0.25
N ILE A 436 -11.43 -2.09 -1.07
CA ILE A 436 -10.76 -1.20 -2.02
C ILE A 436 -11.14 0.27 -1.76
N VAL A 437 -12.43 0.55 -1.57
CA VAL A 437 -12.93 1.91 -1.25
C VAL A 437 -12.33 2.44 0.06
N VAL A 438 -12.28 1.64 1.12
CA VAL A 438 -11.70 2.03 2.42
C VAL A 438 -10.20 2.27 2.32
N ALA A 439 -9.46 1.44 1.58
CA ALA A 439 -8.03 1.65 1.35
C ALA A 439 -7.76 2.94 0.57
N LEU A 440 -8.47 3.17 -0.54
CA LEU A 440 -8.33 4.38 -1.36
C LEU A 440 -8.77 5.64 -0.60
N ALA A 441 -9.86 5.58 0.17
CA ALA A 441 -10.31 6.67 1.01
C ALA A 441 -9.28 7.02 2.11
N GLY A 442 -8.68 6.01 2.75
CA GLY A 442 -7.61 6.23 3.74
C GLY A 442 -6.40 6.94 3.13
N VAL A 443 -5.93 6.51 1.96
CA VAL A 443 -4.80 7.15 1.26
C VAL A 443 -5.17 8.57 0.83
N GLY A 444 -6.36 8.78 0.27
CA GLY A 444 -6.86 10.10 -0.12
C GLY A 444 -6.96 11.07 1.06
N ILE A 445 -7.51 10.62 2.19
CA ILE A 445 -7.56 11.41 3.43
C ILE A 445 -6.15 11.75 3.93
N GLY A 446 -5.24 10.77 3.97
CA GLY A 446 -3.86 10.98 4.42
C GLY A 446 -3.11 12.03 3.59
N VAL A 447 -3.29 12.02 2.27
CA VAL A 447 -2.70 13.03 1.36
C VAL A 447 -3.41 14.37 1.48
N MET A 448 -4.74 14.42 1.50
CA MET A 448 -5.50 15.69 1.51
C MET A 448 -5.51 16.43 2.87
N THR A 449 -5.10 15.77 3.95
CA THR A 449 -5.05 16.36 5.31
C THR A 449 -3.65 16.38 5.92
N GLU A 450 -2.65 15.89 5.17
CA GLU A 450 -1.27 15.62 5.62
C GLU A 450 -1.16 14.71 6.87
N ASN A 451 -2.28 14.12 7.30
CA ASN A 451 -2.41 13.38 8.55
C ASN A 451 -2.64 11.90 8.26
N PHE A 452 -1.61 11.09 8.51
CA PHE A 452 -1.61 9.65 8.26
C PHE A 452 -2.20 8.82 9.42
N ILE A 453 -2.70 9.44 10.50
CA ILE A 453 -3.31 8.72 11.63
C ILE A 453 -4.57 7.91 11.23
N PRO A 454 -5.50 8.40 10.39
CA PRO A 454 -6.67 7.61 9.95
C PRO A 454 -6.31 6.32 9.19
N LEU A 455 -5.17 6.30 8.48
CA LEU A 455 -4.67 5.11 7.76
C LEU A 455 -4.33 3.95 8.69
N VAL A 456 -3.90 4.23 9.93
CA VAL A 456 -3.61 3.22 10.96
C VAL A 456 -4.84 2.35 11.26
N PHE A 457 -6.05 2.90 11.09
CA PHE A 457 -7.31 2.18 11.29
C PHE A 457 -7.90 1.67 9.96
N MET A 458 -7.85 2.49 8.90
CA MET A 458 -8.45 2.16 7.61
C MET A 458 -7.73 1.03 6.86
N LEU A 459 -6.39 0.98 6.88
CA LEU A 459 -5.65 -0.05 6.14
C LEU A 459 -5.85 -1.47 6.74
N PRO A 460 -5.73 -1.70 8.08
CA PRO A 460 -6.10 -2.98 8.67
C PRO A 460 -7.57 -3.35 8.46
N THR A 461 -8.47 -2.36 8.44
CA THR A 461 -9.90 -2.57 8.14
C THR A 461 -10.10 -3.06 6.72
N ALA A 462 -9.46 -2.43 5.71
CA ALA A 462 -9.53 -2.89 4.33
C ALA A 462 -8.99 -4.33 4.18
N ILE A 463 -7.89 -4.67 4.85
CA ILE A 463 -7.33 -6.03 4.87
C ILE A 463 -8.33 -7.01 5.50
N ALA A 464 -8.93 -6.68 6.66
CA ALA A 464 -9.92 -7.51 7.32
C ALA A 464 -11.18 -7.74 6.46
N LEU A 465 -11.70 -6.69 5.82
CA LEU A 465 -12.83 -6.78 4.88
C LEU A 465 -12.50 -7.69 3.69
N GLY A 466 -11.30 -7.58 3.11
CA GLY A 466 -10.83 -8.45 2.03
C GLY A 466 -10.69 -9.92 2.45
N VAL A 467 -10.11 -10.18 3.62
CA VAL A 467 -9.96 -11.53 4.18
C VAL A 467 -11.32 -12.16 4.48
N ILE A 468 -12.23 -11.45 5.15
CA ILE A 468 -13.60 -11.93 5.41
C ILE A 468 -14.34 -12.16 4.07
N GLY A 469 -14.20 -11.23 3.12
CA GLY A 469 -14.74 -11.35 1.77
C GLY A 469 -14.31 -12.62 1.04
N ASN A 470 -13.05 -13.03 1.18
CA ASN A 470 -12.52 -14.27 0.59
C ASN A 470 -13.19 -15.54 1.17
N TYR A 471 -13.69 -15.50 2.40
CA TYR A 471 -14.41 -16.60 3.06
C TYR A 471 -15.94 -16.48 2.99
N MET A 472 -16.48 -15.54 2.20
CA MET A 472 -17.94 -15.42 1.97
C MET A 472 -18.58 -16.45 1.02
N PRO A 473 -17.88 -17.06 0.04
CA PRO A 473 -18.47 -18.12 -0.77
C PRO A 473 -18.79 -19.35 0.07
N ARG A 474 -20.03 -19.84 0.00
CA ARG A 474 -20.46 -21.07 0.68
C ARG A 474 -21.23 -22.01 -0.23
N ARG A 475 -21.18 -23.30 0.08
CA ARG A 475 -22.03 -24.32 -0.54
C ARG A 475 -23.48 -24.15 -0.10
N SER A 476 -24.41 -24.56 -0.96
CA SER A 476 -25.80 -24.81 -0.56
C SER A 476 -25.89 -26.08 0.30
N VAL A 477 -27.02 -26.33 0.96
CA VAL A 477 -27.23 -27.53 1.79
C VAL A 477 -27.00 -28.81 0.96
N ALA A 478 -27.58 -28.88 -0.24
CA ALA A 478 -27.39 -30.00 -1.16
C ALA A 478 -25.91 -30.19 -1.57
N GLY A 479 -25.23 -29.12 -1.98
CA GLY A 479 -23.81 -29.17 -2.34
C GLY A 479 -22.91 -29.56 -1.16
N ASN A 480 -23.25 -29.17 0.06
CA ASN A 480 -22.51 -29.52 1.27
C ASN A 480 -22.71 -30.98 1.68
N ASN A 481 -23.95 -31.49 1.65
CA ASN A 481 -24.27 -32.89 1.88
C ASN A 481 -23.58 -33.81 0.87
N LEU A 482 -23.57 -33.41 -0.41
CA LEU A 482 -22.88 -34.15 -1.47
C LEU A 482 -21.36 -34.15 -1.26
N VAL A 483 -20.77 -33.03 -0.79
CA VAL A 483 -19.35 -33.00 -0.37
C VAL A 483 -19.08 -33.85 0.87
N ALA A 484 -20.02 -33.98 1.80
CA ALA A 484 -19.87 -34.89 2.94
C ALA A 484 -19.77 -36.35 2.47
N LYS A 485 -20.66 -36.79 1.57
CA LYS A 485 -20.54 -38.09 0.89
C LYS A 485 -19.22 -38.23 0.12
N CYS A 486 -18.78 -37.22 -0.63
CA CYS A 486 -17.49 -37.25 -1.34
C CYS A 486 -16.30 -37.43 -0.38
N LYS A 487 -16.29 -36.73 0.77
CA LYS A 487 -15.26 -36.88 1.81
C LYS A 487 -15.24 -38.32 2.35
N ALA A 488 -16.41 -38.90 2.61
CA ALA A 488 -16.57 -40.24 3.15
C ALA A 488 -16.25 -41.35 2.14
N LEU A 489 -16.58 -41.16 0.86
CA LEU A 489 -16.16 -42.05 -0.24
C LEU A 489 -14.64 -41.99 -0.41
N ARG A 490 -14.04 -40.80 -0.41
CA ARG A 490 -12.58 -40.63 -0.44
C ARG A 490 -11.90 -41.32 0.74
N ASN A 491 -12.45 -41.23 1.95
CA ASN A 491 -11.93 -41.95 3.12
C ASN A 491 -12.00 -43.46 2.87
N TRP A 492 -13.16 -43.99 2.47
CA TRP A 492 -13.33 -45.44 2.22
C TRP A 492 -12.37 -45.95 1.13
N LEU A 493 -12.26 -45.25 0.00
CA LEU A 493 -11.34 -45.59 -1.09
C LEU A 493 -9.86 -45.55 -0.68
N ARG A 494 -9.49 -44.76 0.33
CA ARG A 494 -8.13 -44.73 0.90
C ARG A 494 -7.91 -45.84 1.93
N ASP A 495 -8.92 -46.15 2.74
CA ASP A 495 -8.78 -46.93 3.96
C ASP A 495 -9.28 -48.38 3.84
N PHE A 496 -9.94 -48.77 2.74
CA PHE A 496 -10.60 -50.08 2.57
C PHE A 496 -9.70 -51.30 2.84
N SER A 497 -8.39 -51.19 2.63
CA SER A 497 -7.43 -52.27 2.91
C SER A 497 -7.16 -52.49 4.40
N SER A 498 -7.54 -51.53 5.24
CA SER A 498 -7.48 -51.59 6.71
C SER A 498 -8.82 -51.91 7.37
N LEU A 499 -9.93 -51.80 6.62
CA LEU A 499 -11.24 -52.27 7.05
C LEU A 499 -11.29 -53.79 6.94
N ASP A 500 -11.93 -54.45 7.92
CA ASP A 500 -12.02 -55.91 8.02
C ASP A 500 -13.15 -56.46 7.10
N GLU A 501 -13.16 -56.00 5.85
CA GLU A 501 -14.22 -56.15 4.87
C GLU A 501 -13.69 -56.68 3.55
N ARG A 502 -14.53 -57.40 2.79
CA ARG A 502 -14.17 -57.85 1.45
C ARG A 502 -14.48 -56.74 0.45
N PRO A 503 -13.47 -56.15 -0.24
CA PRO A 503 -13.74 -55.20 -1.31
C PRO A 503 -14.52 -55.88 -2.47
N PRO A 504 -15.27 -55.11 -3.28
CA PRO A 504 -15.85 -55.64 -4.51
C PRO A 504 -14.76 -56.23 -5.42
N THR A 505 -15.05 -57.36 -6.08
CA THR A 505 -14.19 -57.94 -7.11
C THR A 505 -14.68 -57.63 -8.54
N ASP A 506 -15.70 -56.77 -8.69
CA ASP A 506 -16.18 -56.31 -10.00
C ASP A 506 -15.33 -55.15 -10.53
N VAL A 507 -14.67 -55.41 -11.66
CA VAL A 507 -13.92 -54.45 -12.48
C VAL A 507 -14.73 -53.18 -12.81
N LYS A 508 -16.04 -53.28 -13.03
CA LYS A 508 -16.89 -52.13 -13.37
C LYS A 508 -17.04 -51.16 -12.21
N VAL A 509 -17.27 -51.68 -11.01
CA VAL A 509 -17.43 -50.89 -9.77
C VAL A 509 -16.15 -50.11 -9.48
N TRP A 510 -14.99 -50.76 -9.60
CA TRP A 510 -13.70 -50.08 -9.45
C TRP A 510 -13.41 -49.08 -10.58
N GLY A 511 -13.81 -49.39 -11.81
CA GLY A 511 -13.71 -48.45 -12.93
C GLY A 511 -14.38 -47.11 -12.66
N GLU A 512 -15.57 -47.11 -12.04
CA GLU A 512 -16.30 -45.89 -11.66
C GLU A 512 -15.69 -45.20 -10.43
N PHE A 513 -15.45 -45.96 -9.35
CA PHE A 513 -14.82 -45.43 -8.13
C PHE A 513 -13.46 -44.78 -8.38
N MET A 514 -12.70 -45.28 -9.36
CA MET A 514 -11.39 -44.71 -9.69
C MET A 514 -11.45 -43.36 -10.42
N VAL A 515 -12.57 -43.03 -11.08
CA VAL A 515 -12.83 -41.66 -11.57
C VAL A 515 -12.93 -40.70 -10.38
N TYR A 516 -13.68 -41.09 -9.35
CA TYR A 516 -13.78 -40.32 -8.10
C TYR A 516 -12.45 -40.25 -7.35
N ALA A 517 -11.70 -41.35 -7.29
CA ALA A 517 -10.35 -41.38 -6.70
C ALA A 517 -9.39 -40.41 -7.41
N TYR A 518 -9.50 -40.25 -8.73
CA TYR A 518 -8.74 -39.26 -9.50
C TYR A 518 -9.20 -37.83 -9.16
N VAL A 519 -10.52 -37.57 -9.19
CA VAL A 519 -11.11 -36.27 -8.85
C VAL A 519 -10.73 -35.80 -7.44
N PHE A 520 -10.65 -36.73 -6.47
CA PHE A 520 -10.24 -36.44 -5.09
C PHE A 520 -8.71 -36.40 -4.88
N GLY A 521 -7.91 -36.72 -5.89
CA GLY A 521 -6.43 -36.70 -5.83
C GLY A 521 -5.77 -37.91 -5.16
N ILE A 522 -6.52 -38.99 -4.90
CA ILE A 522 -6.03 -40.20 -4.19
C ILE A 522 -5.74 -41.40 -5.09
N ALA A 523 -6.09 -41.36 -6.39
CA ALA A 523 -6.03 -42.51 -7.30
C ALA A 523 -4.74 -43.37 -7.19
N LYS A 524 -3.56 -42.75 -7.11
CA LYS A 524 -2.28 -43.49 -7.04
C LYS A 524 -2.09 -44.25 -5.71
N GLN A 525 -2.76 -43.83 -4.63
CA GLN A 525 -2.83 -44.57 -3.37
C GLN A 525 -3.80 -45.75 -3.50
N VAL A 526 -5.02 -45.50 -4.01
CA VAL A 526 -6.05 -46.54 -4.19
C VAL A 526 -5.54 -47.67 -5.10
N MET A 527 -4.86 -47.35 -6.20
CA MET A 527 -4.25 -48.36 -7.08
C MET A 527 -3.21 -49.24 -6.37
N HIS A 528 -2.41 -48.68 -5.47
CA HIS A 528 -1.37 -49.43 -4.76
C HIS A 528 -2.01 -50.41 -3.76
N GLU A 529 -3.03 -49.97 -3.02
CA GLU A 529 -3.78 -50.83 -2.12
C GLU A 529 -4.54 -51.93 -2.89
N LEU A 530 -5.14 -51.60 -4.04
CA LEU A 530 -5.81 -52.57 -4.91
C LEU A 530 -4.84 -53.65 -5.43
N GLN A 531 -3.69 -53.25 -5.97
CA GLN A 531 -2.65 -54.20 -6.43
C GLN A 531 -2.15 -55.12 -5.31
N THR A 532 -2.16 -54.63 -4.07
CA THR A 532 -1.68 -55.36 -2.88
C THR A 532 -2.73 -56.28 -2.27
N ARG A 533 -4.01 -55.88 -2.28
CA ARG A 533 -5.11 -56.60 -1.60
C ARG A 533 -6.03 -57.40 -2.52
N VAL A 534 -6.13 -57.03 -3.78
CA VAL A 534 -7.03 -57.65 -4.76
C VAL A 534 -6.28 -57.85 -6.09
N PRO A 535 -5.16 -58.61 -6.11
CA PRO A 535 -4.38 -58.83 -7.33
C PRO A 535 -5.20 -59.48 -8.46
N GLU A 536 -6.24 -60.24 -8.11
CA GLU A 536 -7.23 -60.82 -9.03
C GLU A 536 -7.87 -59.79 -9.98
N LEU A 537 -8.03 -58.52 -9.56
CA LEU A 537 -8.55 -57.44 -10.41
C LEU A 537 -7.60 -57.03 -11.55
N PHE A 538 -6.36 -57.51 -11.54
CA PHE A 538 -5.30 -57.18 -12.49
C PHE A 538 -4.91 -58.37 -13.38
N GLU A 539 -5.49 -59.55 -13.15
CA GLU A 539 -5.27 -60.72 -14.00
C GLU A 539 -6.14 -60.62 -15.28
N PRO A 540 -5.66 -61.06 -16.46
CA PRO A 540 -6.46 -61.06 -17.67
C PRO A 540 -7.51 -62.17 -17.64
N ASP A 541 -8.77 -61.87 -18.01
CA ASP A 541 -9.87 -62.84 -18.01
C ASP A 541 -9.50 -64.12 -18.79
N ALA A 542 -9.67 -65.29 -18.15
CA ALA A 542 -9.29 -66.61 -18.67
C ALA A 542 -10.21 -67.10 -19.81
N GLY A 543 -10.13 -66.41 -20.95
CA GLY A 543 -10.94 -66.62 -22.15
C GLY A 543 -10.94 -65.41 -23.09
N MET A 544 -10.54 -64.23 -22.62
CA MET A 544 -10.41 -63.03 -23.46
C MET A 544 -9.09 -63.06 -24.22
N ALA A 545 -9.17 -63.34 -25.52
CA ALA A 545 -8.04 -63.19 -26.44
C ALA A 545 -7.79 -61.69 -26.74
N TYR A 546 -7.19 -60.98 -25.78
CA TYR A 546 -6.86 -59.56 -25.91
C TYR A 546 -5.96 -59.33 -27.13
N GLY A 547 -6.48 -58.65 -28.15
CA GLY A 547 -5.69 -58.21 -29.30
C GLY A 547 -4.59 -57.24 -28.86
N TYR A 548 -3.45 -57.25 -29.56
CA TYR A 548 -2.19 -56.60 -29.17
C TYR A 548 -2.26 -55.11 -28.72
N GLY A 549 -3.31 -54.37 -29.05
CA GLY A 549 -3.50 -52.97 -28.65
C GLY A 549 -4.38 -52.72 -27.40
N TYR A 550 -5.21 -53.69 -26.98
CA TYR A 550 -6.19 -53.50 -25.90
C TYR A 550 -5.52 -53.13 -24.58
N VAL A 551 -6.10 -52.17 -23.86
CA VAL A 551 -5.65 -51.79 -22.52
C VAL A 551 -6.73 -52.01 -21.46
N PRO A 552 -6.42 -52.72 -20.36
CA PRO A 552 -7.30 -52.78 -19.20
C PRO A 552 -7.44 -51.42 -18.48
N TRP A 553 -8.54 -51.27 -17.73
CA TRP A 553 -8.93 -50.01 -17.09
C TRP A 553 -7.84 -49.40 -16.17
N TRP A 554 -7.00 -50.22 -15.55
CA TRP A 554 -5.99 -49.75 -14.59
C TRP A 554 -4.86 -48.92 -15.21
N PHE A 555 -4.64 -48.96 -16.52
CA PHE A 555 -3.63 -48.14 -17.21
C PHE A 555 -4.00 -46.64 -17.25
N TRP A 556 -5.25 -46.27 -16.98
CA TRP A 556 -5.61 -44.88 -16.71
C TRP A 556 -4.86 -44.32 -15.48
N TYR A 557 -4.49 -45.18 -14.53
CA TYR A 557 -4.06 -44.79 -13.18
C TYR A 557 -2.65 -45.31 -12.79
N ALA A 558 -2.16 -46.36 -13.46
CA ALA A 558 -0.84 -46.97 -13.22
C ALA A 558 0.11 -46.81 -14.44
N PRO A 559 1.44 -46.66 -14.23
CA PRO A 559 2.44 -46.77 -15.28
C PRO A 559 2.47 -48.16 -15.93
N THR A 560 3.06 -48.25 -17.12
CA THR A 560 3.17 -49.51 -17.88
C THR A 560 4.47 -49.55 -18.70
N HIS A 561 4.65 -50.59 -19.51
CA HIS A 561 5.73 -50.69 -20.50
C HIS A 561 5.18 -50.50 -21.93
N GLY A 562 5.92 -49.75 -22.76
CA GLY A 562 5.68 -49.64 -24.21
C GLY A 562 6.10 -50.89 -24.97
N ALA A 563 5.90 -50.91 -26.30
CA ALA A 563 6.32 -52.02 -27.17
C ALA A 563 7.85 -52.23 -27.16
N SER A 564 8.61 -51.15 -26.97
CA SER A 564 10.07 -51.13 -26.76
C SER A 564 10.52 -51.53 -25.34
N GLY A 565 9.60 -51.81 -24.42
CA GLY A 565 9.89 -52.12 -23.01
C GLY A 565 10.17 -50.89 -22.13
N ALA A 566 10.28 -49.70 -22.70
CA ALA A 566 10.43 -48.44 -21.95
C ALA A 566 9.22 -48.18 -21.04
N ILE A 567 9.43 -47.59 -19.86
CA ILE A 567 8.34 -47.25 -18.93
C ILE A 567 7.56 -46.06 -19.50
N MET A 568 6.27 -46.26 -19.73
CA MET A 568 5.29 -45.22 -20.04
C MET A 568 4.56 -44.76 -18.77
N PRO A 569 4.26 -43.47 -18.60
CA PRO A 569 3.34 -43.01 -17.57
C PRO A 569 1.92 -43.57 -17.77
N SER A 570 1.06 -43.39 -16.76
CA SER A 570 -0.36 -43.70 -16.90
C SER A 570 -1.01 -42.84 -17.99
N ALA A 571 -2.12 -43.32 -18.56
CA ALA A 571 -2.82 -42.56 -19.60
C ALA A 571 -3.37 -41.22 -19.07
N SER A 572 -3.73 -41.12 -17.78
CA SER A 572 -4.14 -39.83 -17.19
C SER A 572 -2.97 -38.85 -17.05
N ASP A 573 -1.78 -39.33 -16.66
CA ASP A 573 -0.57 -38.51 -16.59
C ASP A 573 -0.18 -37.97 -17.99
N LEU A 574 -0.18 -38.83 -19.02
CA LEU A 574 0.13 -38.40 -20.39
C LEU A 574 -0.93 -37.49 -20.99
N LEU A 575 -2.23 -37.77 -20.78
CA LEU A 575 -3.32 -36.94 -21.29
C LEU A 575 -3.30 -35.55 -20.67
N ASN A 576 -3.23 -35.46 -19.34
CA ASN A 576 -3.21 -34.17 -18.64
C ASN A 576 -1.96 -33.37 -18.99
N THR A 577 -0.79 -34.01 -19.04
CA THR A 577 0.46 -33.40 -19.54
C THR A 577 0.31 -32.87 -20.96
N SER A 578 -0.35 -33.62 -21.86
CA SER A 578 -0.56 -33.22 -23.25
C SER A 578 -1.52 -32.03 -23.35
N VAL A 579 -2.71 -32.11 -22.73
CA VAL A 579 -3.72 -31.05 -22.75
C VAL A 579 -3.18 -29.76 -22.12
N THR A 580 -2.58 -29.83 -20.94
CA THR A 580 -2.02 -28.68 -20.21
C THR A 580 -0.90 -28.00 -21.00
N ASN A 581 0.08 -28.76 -21.53
CA ASN A 581 1.15 -28.17 -22.34
C ASN A 581 0.63 -27.57 -23.66
N THR A 582 -0.39 -28.17 -24.28
CA THR A 582 -1.01 -27.64 -25.50
C THR A 582 -1.73 -26.33 -25.22
N MET A 583 -2.52 -26.27 -24.15
CA MET A 583 -3.24 -25.07 -23.73
C MET A 583 -2.29 -23.92 -23.39
N ASN A 584 -1.18 -24.20 -22.69
CA ASN A 584 -0.13 -23.21 -22.40
C ASN A 584 0.59 -22.72 -23.67
N THR A 585 0.91 -23.64 -24.60
CA THR A 585 1.57 -23.31 -25.88
C THR A 585 0.68 -22.43 -26.76
N ALA A 586 -0.60 -22.78 -26.89
CA ALA A 586 -1.57 -22.04 -27.67
C ALA A 586 -1.83 -20.63 -27.09
N GLN A 587 -2.00 -20.51 -25.77
CA GLN A 587 -2.14 -19.20 -25.12
C GLN A 587 -0.90 -18.32 -25.31
N ALA A 588 0.31 -18.88 -25.18
CA ALA A 588 1.55 -18.14 -25.40
C ALA A 588 1.68 -17.62 -26.85
N ALA A 589 1.25 -18.41 -27.84
CA ALA A 589 1.22 -17.98 -29.24
C ALA A 589 0.26 -16.79 -29.46
N ILE A 590 -0.93 -16.83 -28.85
CA ILE A 590 -1.94 -15.77 -28.93
C ILE A 590 -1.44 -14.48 -28.24
N SER A 591 -0.94 -14.58 -26.99
CA SER A 591 -0.45 -13.41 -26.24
C SER A 591 0.81 -12.77 -26.85
N GLY A 592 1.62 -13.53 -27.60
CA GLY A 592 2.77 -13.00 -28.33
C GLY A 592 2.41 -11.99 -29.44
N ALA A 593 1.15 -11.94 -29.88
CA ALA A 593 0.69 -11.09 -30.98
C ALA A 593 0.19 -9.69 -30.55
N SER A 594 0.10 -9.37 -29.24
CA SER A 594 -0.71 -8.23 -28.75
C SER A 594 -0.01 -7.28 -27.76
N GLY A 595 1.32 -7.22 -27.74
CA GLY A 595 2.08 -6.45 -26.73
C GLY A 595 2.38 -4.99 -27.12
N ASN A 596 1.89 -4.02 -26.35
CA ASN A 596 2.31 -2.62 -26.43
C ASN A 596 2.34 -1.98 -25.02
N PHE A 597 3.41 -1.26 -24.66
CA PHE A 597 3.66 -0.73 -23.30
C PHE A 597 3.53 0.81 -23.24
N SER A 598 3.19 1.35 -22.07
CA SER A 598 3.60 2.71 -21.66
C SER A 598 3.66 2.85 -20.12
N SER A 599 4.48 3.79 -19.66
CA SER A 599 4.78 4.11 -18.26
C SER A 599 4.16 5.45 -17.84
N GLY A 600 4.21 5.76 -16.53
CA GLY A 600 3.88 7.09 -16.01
C GLY A 600 4.40 7.31 -14.58
N GLY A 601 4.66 8.58 -14.22
CA GLY A 601 5.08 8.99 -12.87
C GLY A 601 5.43 10.49 -12.78
N GLY A 602 5.61 11.00 -11.55
CA GLY A 602 6.21 12.31 -11.24
C GLY A 602 5.35 13.32 -10.45
N PHE A 603 5.95 13.92 -9.40
CA PHE A 603 5.75 15.27 -8.80
C PHE A 603 4.33 15.75 -8.39
N GLY A 604 4.04 16.45 -7.28
CA GLY A 604 4.79 17.18 -6.24
C GLY A 604 4.06 18.49 -5.80
N GLY A 605 4.04 18.83 -4.50
CA GLY A 605 3.94 20.22 -3.95
C GLY A 605 2.57 20.78 -3.44
N GLY A 606 2.60 21.65 -2.40
CA GLY A 606 1.47 22.53 -1.99
C GLY A 606 1.57 23.22 -0.60
N PHE A 607 1.31 24.54 -0.52
CA PHE A 607 1.37 25.42 0.68
C PHE A 607 0.06 26.26 0.79
N SER A 608 -0.38 26.88 1.90
CA SER A 608 -0.04 26.93 3.35
C SER A 608 -1.36 27.26 4.14
N GLY A 609 -1.50 27.92 5.31
CA GLY A 609 -0.64 28.71 6.20
C GLY A 609 -1.49 29.51 7.24
N GLY A 610 -0.89 30.40 8.05
CA GLY A 610 -1.57 31.32 8.99
C GLY A 610 -0.65 32.48 9.42
N GLY A 611 -1.18 33.70 9.58
CA GLY A 611 -0.36 34.93 9.58
C GLY A 611 -0.10 35.58 10.95
N GLY A 612 1.14 36.02 11.17
CA GLY A 612 1.58 36.93 12.23
C GLY A 612 2.05 38.28 11.67
N GLY A 613 1.81 39.36 12.42
CA GLY A 613 1.95 40.75 11.96
C GLY A 613 3.25 41.47 12.37
N GLY A 614 4.14 40.81 13.10
CA GLY A 614 5.36 41.41 13.62
C GLY A 614 6.44 41.66 12.56
N PHE A 615 7.33 42.59 12.86
CA PHE A 615 8.53 42.85 12.06
C PHE A 615 9.60 41.79 12.31
N GLY A 616 10.54 41.56 11.39
CA GLY A 616 11.65 40.65 11.67
C GLY A 616 12.61 40.37 10.52
N GLY A 617 13.80 39.87 10.90
CA GLY A 617 14.91 39.56 10.01
C GLY A 617 14.84 38.13 9.46
N GLY A 618 14.58 37.98 8.17
CA GLY A 618 14.69 36.72 7.43
C GLY A 618 15.92 36.68 6.52
N GLY A 619 16.56 35.52 6.38
CA GLY A 619 17.92 35.45 5.83
C GLY A 619 18.26 34.23 4.99
N GLY A 620 19.33 34.37 4.23
CA GLY A 620 19.92 33.30 3.42
C GLY A 620 21.43 33.41 3.40
N ALA A 621 22.07 32.48 2.69
CA ALA A 621 23.51 32.41 2.51
C ALA A 621 23.87 32.09 1.04
N ARG A 622 25.06 32.49 0.62
CA ARG A 622 25.66 32.22 -0.71
C ARG A 622 27.18 32.26 -0.62
#